data_AF-A0A4Y4AS53-F1
#
_entry.id   AF-A0A4Y4AS53-F1
#
_cell.length_a   1.000
_cell.length_b   1.000
_cell.length_c   1.000
_cell.angle_alpha   90.00
_cell.angle_beta   90.00
_cell.angle_gamma   90.00
#
_symmetry.space_group_name_H-M   'P 1'
#
loop_
_entity.id
_entity.type
_entity.pdbx_description
1 polymer ?
#
loop_
_entity_poly.entity_id
_entity_poly.type
_entity_poly.pdbx_seq_one_letter_code
_entity_poly.pdbx_strand_id
1 'polypeptide(L)'
;MKITILKNRLVILLLVFTLTFQSCSIYKKTNVSLSEAEKANLKTLVVTDDNVKHKYTRIIKIDDNYYGEINTKGKTEQKLLSEDEIKSIRILDKTSSLIGNIVIVLATFGTILLISTVNFAPDFNIDDSGY
;
A
#
# COMPACT_ATOMS: atom_id res chain seq x y z
N MET A 1 -16.87 28.07 -18.43
CA MET A 1 -15.54 28.17 -17.78
C MET A 1 -15.43 27.38 -16.46
N LYS A 2 -16.43 27.41 -15.56
CA LYS A 2 -16.40 26.68 -14.26
C LYS A 2 -16.30 25.14 -14.38
N ILE A 3 -16.89 24.55 -15.42
CA ILE A 3 -16.94 23.09 -15.63
C ILE A 3 -15.57 22.50 -15.97
N THR A 4 -14.82 23.14 -16.87
CA THR A 4 -13.47 22.69 -17.26
C THR A 4 -12.51 22.75 -16.07
N ILE A 5 -12.68 23.75 -15.19
CA ILE A 5 -11.92 23.88 -13.95
C ILE A 5 -12.28 22.75 -12.97
N LEU A 6 -13.57 22.40 -12.86
CA LEU A 6 -14.03 21.28 -12.01
C LEU A 6 -13.51 19.93 -12.51
N LYS A 7 -13.55 19.69 -13.84
CA LYS A 7 -13.01 18.48 -14.47
C LYS A 7 -11.52 18.31 -14.19
N ASN A 8 -10.74 19.37 -14.41
CA ASN A 8 -9.29 19.35 -14.15
C ASN A 8 -8.99 19.12 -12.67
N ARG A 9 -9.75 19.74 -11.76
CA ARG A 9 -9.61 19.49 -10.30
C ARG A 9 -9.89 18.04 -9.94
N LEU A 10 -10.93 17.43 -10.50
CA LEU A 10 -11.24 16.01 -10.27
C LEU A 10 -10.14 15.09 -10.79
N VAL A 11 -9.64 15.32 -12.00
CA VAL A 11 -8.53 14.53 -12.57
C VAL A 11 -7.28 14.65 -11.69
N ILE A 12 -6.91 15.86 -11.27
CA ILE A 12 -5.76 16.09 -10.38
C ILE A 12 -5.97 15.37 -9.05
N LEU A 13 -7.16 15.44 -8.45
CA LEU A 13 -7.45 14.79 -7.18
C LEU A 13 -7.33 13.26 -7.29
N LEU A 14 -7.84 12.66 -8.37
CA LEU A 14 -7.74 11.22 -8.65
C LEU A 14 -6.29 10.77 -8.87
N LEU A 15 -5.49 11.63 -9.52
CA LEU A 15 -4.07 11.38 -9.78
C LEU A 15 -3.24 11.49 -8.50
N VAL A 16 -3.50 12.49 -7.65
CA VAL A 16 -2.89 12.59 -6.31
C VAL A 16 -3.29 11.40 -5.45
N PHE A 17 -4.58 11.04 -5.44
CA PHE A 17 -5.08 9.89 -4.70
C PHE A 17 -4.31 8.63 -5.10
N THR A 18 -4.23 8.30 -6.38
CA THR A 18 -3.51 7.10 -6.81
C THR A 18 -2.04 7.08 -6.48
N LEU A 19 -1.33 8.20 -6.64
CA LEU A 19 0.09 8.29 -6.29
C LEU A 19 0.34 7.90 -4.82
N THR A 20 -0.59 8.21 -3.92
CA THR A 20 -0.47 7.81 -2.50
C THR A 20 -0.69 6.31 -2.25
N PHE A 21 -1.37 5.59 -3.15
CA PHE A 21 -1.66 4.15 -3.01
C PHE A 21 -0.68 3.22 -3.75
N GLN A 22 0.33 3.73 -4.46
CA GLN A 22 1.25 2.91 -5.26
C GLN A 22 2.17 1.97 -4.46
N SER A 23 2.22 2.09 -3.12
CA SER A 23 3.12 1.30 -2.26
C SER A 23 2.39 0.35 -1.31
N CYS A 24 1.16 -0.07 -1.65
CA CYS A 24 0.43 -1.03 -0.84
C CYS A 24 1.11 -2.41 -0.88
N SER A 25 1.51 -2.90 0.29
CA SER A 25 2.03 -4.27 0.49
C SER A 25 0.94 -5.10 1.17
N ILE A 26 0.46 -6.15 0.51
CA ILE A 26 -0.52 -7.10 1.05
C ILE A 26 0.22 -8.30 1.61
N TYR A 27 0.01 -8.59 2.89
CA TYR A 27 0.62 -9.73 3.57
C TYR A 27 -0.34 -10.91 3.61
N LYS A 28 0.20 -12.13 3.57
CA LYS A 28 -0.57 -13.35 3.75
C LYS A 28 -1.26 -13.32 5.12
N LYS A 29 -2.48 -13.86 5.19
CA LYS A 29 -3.24 -13.97 6.45
C LYS A 29 -2.66 -15.05 7.37
N THR A 30 -2.00 -16.06 6.79
CA THR A 30 -1.39 -17.17 7.51
C THR A 30 -0.15 -16.72 8.28
N ASN A 31 -0.08 -17.12 9.54
CA ASN A 31 1.13 -16.99 10.33
C ASN A 31 2.16 -18.03 9.84
N VAL A 32 3.44 -17.69 9.88
CA VAL A 32 4.55 -18.57 9.49
C VAL A 32 5.63 -18.59 10.58
N SER A 33 6.53 -19.55 10.54
CA SER A 33 7.70 -19.57 11.44
C SER A 33 8.82 -18.64 10.95
N LEU A 34 9.79 -18.33 11.83
CA LEU A 34 11.00 -17.58 11.45
C LEU A 34 11.81 -18.33 10.37
N SER A 35 11.92 -19.66 10.48
CA SER A 35 12.61 -20.48 9.48
C SER A 35 11.93 -20.41 8.11
N GLU A 36 10.60 -20.43 8.06
CA GLU A 36 9.86 -20.26 6.80
C GLU A 36 10.00 -18.85 6.23
N ALA A 37 9.96 -17.83 7.09
CA ALA A 37 10.13 -16.44 6.69
C ALA A 37 11.54 -16.14 6.16
N GLU A 38 12.56 -16.77 6.74
CA GLU A 38 13.95 -16.72 6.28
C GLU A 38 14.09 -17.35 4.90
N LYS A 39 13.63 -18.60 4.73
CA LYS A 39 13.66 -19.31 3.43
C LYS A 39 12.90 -18.58 2.33
N ALA A 40 11.80 -17.91 2.67
CA ALA A 40 11.02 -17.15 1.69
C ALA A 40 11.81 -15.96 1.11
N ASN A 41 12.72 -15.35 1.89
CA ASN A 41 13.49 -14.18 1.49
C ASN A 41 12.61 -13.05 0.92
N LEU A 42 11.47 -12.83 1.57
CA LEU A 42 10.46 -11.83 1.20
C LEU A 42 10.25 -10.83 2.33
N LYS A 43 9.63 -9.69 1.97
CA LYS A 43 9.18 -8.69 2.93
C LYS A 43 8.28 -9.33 3.97
N THR A 44 8.59 -9.12 5.24
CA THR A 44 7.93 -9.80 6.35
C THR A 44 7.42 -8.79 7.36
N LEU A 45 6.17 -8.96 7.76
CA LEU A 45 5.54 -8.22 8.84
C LEU A 45 5.64 -9.07 10.11
N VAL A 46 6.36 -8.58 11.10
CA VAL A 46 6.41 -9.17 12.43
C VAL A 46 5.51 -8.32 13.33
N VAL A 47 4.64 -8.98 14.08
CA VAL A 47 3.80 -8.37 15.11
C VAL A 47 4.29 -8.89 16.44
N THR A 48 4.67 -7.98 17.33
CA THR A 48 5.09 -8.33 18.70
C THR A 48 3.88 -8.56 19.60
N ASP A 49 4.11 -9.10 20.80
CA ASP A 49 3.05 -9.30 21.79
C ASP A 49 2.37 -8.00 22.24
N ASP A 50 3.13 -6.90 22.24
CA ASP A 50 2.62 -5.53 22.43
C ASP A 50 1.73 -5.03 21.26
N ASN A 51 1.44 -5.89 20.27
CA ASN A 51 0.76 -5.57 19.02
C ASN A 51 1.47 -4.52 18.15
N VAL A 52 2.77 -4.29 18.38
CA VAL A 52 3.58 -3.40 17.56
C VAL A 52 3.94 -4.12 16.26
N LYS A 53 3.75 -3.41 15.14
CA LYS A 53 3.96 -3.94 13.78
C LYS A 53 5.30 -3.47 13.24
N HIS A 54 6.22 -4.39 13.00
CA HIS A 54 7.51 -4.13 12.37
C HIS A 54 7.56 -4.72 10.96
N LYS A 55 7.90 -3.90 9.98
CA LYS A 55 8.04 -4.33 8.58
C LYS A 55 9.53 -4.48 8.26
N TYR A 56 9.94 -5.69 7.97
CA TYR A 56 11.31 -6.02 7.54
C TYR A 56 11.32 -6.30 6.04
N THR A 57 12.43 -5.94 5.37
CA THR A 57 12.69 -6.27 3.97
C THR A 57 12.78 -7.79 3.78
N ARG A 58 13.37 -8.48 4.75
CA ARG A 58 13.45 -9.95 4.84
C ARG A 58 13.86 -10.36 6.25
N ILE A 59 13.68 -11.64 6.55
CA ILE A 59 14.27 -12.28 7.72
C ILE A 59 15.53 -13.01 7.25
N ILE A 60 16.61 -12.93 8.02
CA ILE A 60 17.86 -13.64 7.78
C ILE A 60 18.25 -14.41 9.04
N LYS A 61 18.96 -15.53 8.87
CA LYS A 61 19.59 -16.25 9.99
C LYS A 61 21.09 -16.04 9.93
N ILE A 62 21.68 -15.62 11.04
CA ILE A 62 23.14 -15.54 11.20
C ILE A 62 23.47 -16.39 12.43
N ASP A 63 24.29 -17.41 12.23
CA ASP A 63 24.55 -18.48 13.19
C ASP A 63 23.23 -19.17 13.62
N ASP A 64 22.83 -19.00 14.87
CA ASP A 64 21.58 -19.52 15.43
C ASP A 64 20.51 -18.48 15.73
N ASN A 65 20.77 -17.22 15.40
CA ASN A 65 19.87 -16.12 15.68
C ASN A 65 19.19 -15.60 14.41
N TYR A 66 17.90 -15.24 14.54
CA TYR A 66 17.15 -14.61 13.47
C TYR A 66 17.19 -13.09 13.58
N TYR A 67 17.35 -12.44 12.44
CA TYR A 67 17.39 -10.99 12.33
C TYR A 67 16.37 -10.51 11.30
N GLY A 68 15.67 -9.44 11.63
CA GLY A 68 14.89 -8.67 10.69
C GLY A 68 15.78 -7.63 10.01
N GLU A 69 15.87 -7.69 8.69
CA GLU A 69 16.64 -6.72 7.90
C GLU A 69 15.76 -5.53 7.49
N ILE A 70 16.19 -4.31 7.77
CA ILE A 70 15.55 -3.06 7.33
C ILE A 70 16.55 -2.24 6.51
N ASN A 71 16.07 -1.62 5.43
CA ASN A 71 16.87 -0.67 4.67
C ASN A 71 16.46 0.76 5.04
N THR A 72 17.33 1.44 5.79
CA THR A 72 17.15 2.83 6.21
C THR A 72 18.20 3.70 5.53
N LYS A 73 17.77 4.71 4.75
CA LYS A 73 18.67 5.70 4.12
C LYS A 73 19.86 5.08 3.34
N GLY A 74 19.60 3.98 2.62
CA GLY A 74 20.62 3.29 1.83
C GLY A 74 21.58 2.39 2.63
N LYS A 75 21.36 2.25 3.94
CA LYS A 75 22.07 1.31 4.80
C LYS A 75 21.15 0.17 5.20
N THR A 76 21.74 -1.02 5.27
CA THR A 76 21.08 -2.21 5.78
C THR A 76 21.33 -2.32 7.28
N GLU A 77 20.25 -2.21 8.04
CA GLU A 77 20.23 -2.38 9.49
C GLU A 77 19.64 -3.74 9.81
N GLN A 78 20.20 -4.42 10.81
CA GLN A 78 19.75 -5.72 11.27
C GLN A 78 19.25 -5.58 12.71
N LYS A 79 18.05 -6.07 12.96
CA LYS A 79 17.47 -6.11 14.31
C LYS A 79 17.29 -7.56 14.73
N LEU A 80 17.87 -7.95 15.87
CA LEU A 80 17.68 -9.27 16.46
C LEU A 80 16.19 -9.50 16.76
N LEU A 81 15.71 -10.70 16.44
CA LEU A 81 14.33 -11.12 16.69
C LEU A 81 14.33 -12.16 17.80
N SER A 82 13.63 -11.85 18.88
CA SER A 82 13.40 -12.77 20.00
C SER A 82 12.07 -13.50 19.77
N GLU A 83 12.09 -14.83 19.74
CA GLU A 83 10.89 -15.63 19.45
C GLU A 83 9.79 -15.48 20.50
N ASP A 84 10.19 -15.22 21.75
CA ASP A 84 9.33 -15.01 22.91
C ASP A 84 8.55 -13.69 22.89
N GLU A 85 8.99 -12.71 22.10
CA GLU A 85 8.32 -11.40 21.97
C GLU A 85 7.42 -11.33 20.71
N ILE A 86 7.36 -12.40 19.92
CA ILE A 86 6.69 -12.43 18.62
C ILE A 86 5.34 -13.12 18.70
N LYS A 87 4.30 -12.31 18.45
CA LYS A 87 2.93 -12.79 18.34
C LYS A 87 2.63 -13.43 16.98
N SER A 88 3.09 -12.82 15.88
CA SER A 88 2.87 -13.37 14.55
C SER A 88 3.85 -12.84 13.52
N ILE A 89 4.10 -13.66 12.50
CA ILE A 89 4.98 -13.39 11.37
C ILE A 89 4.16 -13.63 10.10
N ARG A 90 4.13 -12.62 9.23
CA ARG A 90 3.36 -12.69 7.98
C ARG A 90 4.25 -12.29 6.81
N ILE A 91 4.37 -13.17 5.85
CA ILE A 91 5.14 -12.93 4.63
C ILE A 91 4.29 -12.14 3.63
N LEU A 92 4.92 -11.28 2.84
CA LEU A 92 4.32 -10.60 1.70
C LEU A 92 3.67 -11.59 0.73
N ASP A 93 2.42 -11.34 0.39
CA ASP A 93 1.78 -11.96 -0.74
C ASP A 93 2.12 -11.16 -2.00
N LYS A 94 3.19 -11.57 -2.70
CA LYS A 94 3.65 -10.91 -3.94
C LYS A 94 2.54 -10.82 -4.97
N THR A 95 1.80 -11.92 -5.16
CA THR A 95 0.76 -12.03 -6.19
C THR A 95 -0.40 -11.09 -5.87
N SER A 96 -0.94 -11.15 -4.65
CA SER A 96 -2.05 -10.27 -4.25
C SER A 96 -1.63 -8.80 -4.27
N SER A 97 -0.40 -8.48 -3.83
CA SER A 97 0.11 -7.10 -3.85
C SER A 97 0.25 -6.57 -5.29
N LEU A 98 0.76 -7.39 -6.22
CA LEU A 98 0.86 -7.03 -7.63
C LEU A 98 -0.51 -6.80 -8.25
N ILE A 99 -1.45 -7.73 -8.03
CA ILE A 99 -2.82 -7.61 -8.56
C ILE A 99 -3.49 -6.35 -8.03
N GLY A 100 -3.40 -6.09 -6.72
CA GLY A 100 -3.96 -4.89 -6.11
C GLY A 100 -3.44 -3.60 -6.74
N ASN A 101 -2.13 -3.49 -6.94
CA ASN A 101 -1.53 -2.33 -7.59
C ASN A 101 -1.98 -2.17 -9.05
N ILE A 102 -2.07 -3.26 -9.82
CA ILE A 102 -2.53 -3.24 -11.22
C ILE A 102 -3.99 -2.79 -11.31
N VAL A 103 -4.87 -3.32 -10.45
CA VAL A 103 -6.29 -2.96 -10.44
C VAL A 103 -6.48 -1.48 -10.14
N ILE A 104 -5.75 -0.93 -9.16
CA ILE A 104 -5.81 0.50 -8.83
C ILE A 104 -5.41 1.36 -10.03
N VAL A 105 -4.32 1.01 -10.72
CA VAL A 105 -3.85 1.73 -11.90
C VAL A 105 -4.88 1.68 -13.03
N LEU A 106 -5.38 0.50 -13.37
CA LEU A 106 -6.36 0.33 -14.46
C LEU A 106 -7.69 1.05 -14.16
N ALA A 107 -8.21 0.93 -12.94
CA ALA A 107 -9.44 1.60 -12.52
C ALA A 107 -9.32 3.12 -12.64
N THR A 108 -8.17 3.66 -12.23
CA THR A 108 -7.89 5.09 -12.29
C THR A 108 -7.80 5.58 -13.72
N PHE A 109 -7.07 4.84 -14.56
CA PHE A 109 -6.91 5.19 -15.97
C PHE A 109 -8.27 5.18 -16.69
N GLY A 110 -9.08 4.15 -16.46
CA GLY A 110 -10.45 4.07 -16.98
C GLY A 110 -11.33 5.23 -16.49
N THR A 111 -11.25 5.57 -15.21
CA THR A 111 -12.03 6.68 -14.64
C THR A 111 -11.63 8.04 -15.24
N ILE A 112 -10.34 8.29 -15.43
CA ILE A 112 -9.84 9.53 -16.07
C ILE A 112 -10.34 9.62 -17.52
N LEU A 113 -10.31 8.52 -18.27
CA LEU A 113 -10.83 8.48 -19.64
C LEU A 113 -12.33 8.78 -19.69
N LEU A 114 -13.12 8.17 -18.80
CA LEU A 114 -14.57 8.45 -18.70
C LEU A 114 -14.84 9.92 -18.35
N ILE A 115 -14.12 10.48 -17.37
CA ILE A 115 -14.24 11.91 -17.01
C ILE A 115 -13.88 12.80 -18.21
N SER A 116 -12.94 12.38 -19.04
CA SER A 116 -12.48 13.15 -20.20
C SER A 116 -13.53 13.22 -21.31
N THR A 117 -14.33 12.16 -21.50
CA THR A 117 -15.38 12.08 -22.54
C THR A 117 -16.72 12.69 -22.11
N VAL A 118 -17.00 12.83 -20.81
CA VAL A 118 -18.22 13.52 -20.35
C VAL A 118 -18.13 15.03 -20.59
N ASN A 119 -18.94 15.52 -21.52
CA ASN A 119 -19.31 16.93 -21.59
C ASN A 119 -20.36 17.19 -20.51
N PHE A 120 -19.91 17.61 -19.33
CA PHE A 120 -20.79 17.92 -18.21
C PHE A 120 -21.58 19.19 -18.55
N ALA A 121 -22.77 19.05 -19.14
CA ALA A 121 -23.75 20.13 -19.22
C ALA A 121 -24.39 20.28 -17.83
N PRO A 122 -24.18 21.40 -17.10
CA PRO A 122 -24.82 21.57 -15.82
C PRO A 122 -26.10 22.37 -16.04
N ASP A 123 -27.24 21.69 -16.14
CA ASP A 123 -28.49 22.30 -15.74
C ASP A 123 -28.73 21.94 -14.28
N PHE A 124 -28.17 22.77 -13.40
CA PHE A 124 -28.61 22.83 -12.02
C PHE A 124 -29.16 24.24 -11.80
N ASN A 125 -30.42 24.43 -12.24
CA ASN A 125 -31.25 25.54 -11.82
C ASN A 125 -31.63 25.29 -10.36
N ILE A 126 -30.91 25.94 -9.44
CA ILE A 126 -31.55 26.38 -8.20
C ILE A 126 -31.95 27.82 -8.44
N ASP A 127 -33.26 27.98 -8.61
CA ASP A 127 -33.97 29.23 -8.39
C ASP A 127 -33.64 29.69 -6.96
N ASP A 128 -32.83 30.74 -6.84
CA ASP A 128 -32.72 31.50 -5.61
C ASP A 128 -33.26 32.90 -5.89
N SER A 129 -34.54 33.02 -5.61
CA SER A 129 -35.27 34.25 -5.37
C SER A 129 -34.55 35.16 -4.36
N GLY A 130 -34.51 36.45 -4.67
CA GLY A 130 -34.38 37.53 -3.68
C GLY A 130 -33.02 38.22 -3.64
N TYR A 131 -32.89 39.36 -4.33
CA TYR A 131 -33.09 40.71 -3.77
C TYR A 131 -33.31 41.70 -4.93
#